data_AF-A0A958H7R7-F1
#
_entry.id   AF-A0A958H7R7-F1
#
_cell.length_a   1.000
_cell.length_b   1.000
_cell.length_c   1.000
_cell.angle_alpha   90.00
_cell.angle_beta   90.00
_cell.angle_gamma   90.00
#
_symmetry.space_group_name_H-M   'P 1'
#
loop_
_entity.id
_entity.type
_entity.pdbx_description
1 polymer ?
#
loop_
_entity_poly.entity_id
_entity_poly.type
_entity_poly.pdbx_seq_one_letter_code
_entity_poly.pdbx_strand_id
1 'polypeptide(L)' 'MNRADLQTMAQREQEKQGKYRCRLLCCASTPCLSSGGAAVQQALEDAIKEQDANAEVAVVSTGCMGPCSRGPV' A
#
# COMPACT_ATOMS: atom_id res chain seq x y z
N MET A 1 -15.49 -20.32 11.07
CA MET A 1 -15.05 -18.99 11.57
C MET A 1 -16.20 -18.39 12.34
N ASN A 2 -16.04 -18.21 13.64
CA ASN A 2 -17.02 -17.53 14.48
C ASN A 2 -16.68 -16.03 14.56
N ARG A 3 -17.62 -15.20 15.03
CA ARG A 3 -17.45 -13.75 15.17
C ARG A 3 -16.21 -13.37 15.97
N ALA A 4 -15.91 -14.11 17.03
CA ALA A 4 -14.74 -13.87 17.88
C ALA A 4 -13.41 -14.06 17.12
N ASP A 5 -13.34 -15.03 16.21
CA ASP A 5 -12.15 -15.27 15.38
C ASP A 5 -11.93 -14.09 14.42
N LEU A 6 -13.01 -13.61 13.78
CA LEU A 6 -12.95 -12.47 12.86
C LEU A 6 -12.53 -11.18 13.58
N GLN A 7 -12.99 -10.96 14.81
CA GLN A 7 -12.58 -9.82 15.63
C GLN A 7 -11.09 -9.88 15.97
N THR A 8 -10.57 -11.07 16.31
CA THR A 8 -9.15 -11.27 16.59
C THR A 8 -8.28 -11.01 15.35
N MET A 9 -8.71 -11.48 14.18
CA MET A 9 -8.04 -11.21 12.91
C MET A 9 -8.06 -9.72 12.56
N ALA A 10 -9.21 -9.05 12.72
CA ALA A 10 -9.34 -7.63 12.46
C ALA A 10 -8.42 -6.80 13.37
N GLN A 11 -8.37 -7.11 14.67
CA GLN A 11 -7.51 -6.42 15.63
C GLN A 11 -6.03 -6.53 15.23
N ARG A 12 -5.58 -7.73 14.86
CA ARG A 12 -4.18 -7.97 14.43
C ARG A 12 -3.81 -7.13 13.21
N GLU A 13 -4.70 -7.04 12.22
CA GLU A 13 -4.44 -6.23 11.02
C GLU A 13 -4.50 -4.73 11.31
N GLN A 14 -5.41 -4.28 12.16
CA GLN A 14 -5.47 -2.88 12.60
C GLN A 14 -4.19 -2.47 13.34
N GLU A 15 -3.70 -3.29 14.27
CA GLU A 15 -2.44 -3.05 14.98
C GLU A 15 -1.25 -3.00 14.02
N LYS A 16 -1.20 -3.93 13.05
CA LYS A 16 -0.17 -3.94 12.02
C LYS A 16 -0.19 -2.66 11.18
N GLN A 17 -1.38 -2.18 10.80
CA GLN A 17 -1.55 -0.96 10.02
C GLN A 17 -1.24 0.29 10.85
N GLY A 18 -1.58 0.31 12.14
CA GLY A 18 -1.34 1.42 13.06
C GLY A 18 0.13 1.65 13.41
N LYS A 19 1.03 0.71 13.09
CA LYS A 19 2.48 0.90 13.23
C LYS A 19 3.05 1.95 12.27
N TYR A 20 2.42 2.14 11.12
CA TYR A 20 2.89 3.08 10.11
C TYR A 20 2.16 4.42 10.27
N ARG A 21 2.93 5.50 10.36
CA ARG A 21 2.42 6.88 10.36
C ARG A 21 1.75 7.22 9.03
N CYS A 22 2.28 6.70 7.92
CA CYS A 22 1.74 6.92 6.58
C CYS A 22 1.78 5.61 5.77
N ARG A 23 0.74 5.39 4.97
CA ARG A 23 0.70 4.29 4.01
C ARG A 23 0.43 4.85 2.63
N LEU A 24 1.38 4.68 1.72
CA LEU A 24 1.25 5.05 0.32
C LEU A 24 0.59 3.89 -0.40
N LEU A 25 -0.64 4.09 -0.85
CA LEU A 25 -1.40 3.08 -1.58
C LEU A 25 -1.10 3.24 -3.07
N CYS A 26 -0.56 2.22 -3.71
CA CYS A 26 -0.23 2.23 -5.13
C CYS A 26 -1.13 1.25 -5.88
N CYS A 27 -1.84 1.75 -6.89
CA CYS A 27 -2.65 0.95 -7.80
C CYS A 27 -1.77 -0.06 -8.55
N ALA A 28 -1.92 -1.34 -8.23
CA ALA A 28 -1.25 -2.46 -8.91
C ALA A 28 -2.19 -3.19 -9.88
N SER A 29 -3.21 -2.50 -10.40
CA SER A 29 -4.06 -3.04 -11.46
C SER A 29 -3.41 -2.89 -12.84
N THR A 30 -3.80 -3.73 -13.81
CA THR A 30 -3.24 -3.76 -15.16
C THR A 30 -3.04 -2.38 -15.82
N PRO A 31 -4.01 -1.45 -15.85
CA PRO A 31 -3.80 -0.15 -16.49
C PRO A 31 -2.70 0.67 -15.80
N CYS A 32 -2.64 0.64 -14.47
CA CYS A 32 -1.62 1.35 -13.69
C CYS A 32 -0.23 0.72 -13.89
N LEU A 33 -0.13 -0.62 -13.96
CA LEU A 33 1.13 -1.30 -14.20
C LEU A 33 1.65 -1.05 -15.62
N SER A 34 0.77 -1.12 -16.63
CA SER A 34 1.11 -0.87 -18.04
C SER A 34 1.51 0.59 -18.30
N SER A 35 1.08 1.54 -17.46
CA SER A 35 1.50 2.95 -17.54
C SER A 35 2.75 3.29 -16.71
N GLY A 36 3.45 2.28 -16.19
CA GLY A 36 4.70 2.47 -15.42
C GLY A 36 4.53 2.49 -13.90
N GLY A 37 3.39 2.06 -13.37
CA GLY A 37 3.12 2.05 -11.92
C GLY A 37 4.13 1.23 -11.10
N ALA A 38 4.72 0.18 -11.66
CA ALA A 38 5.78 -0.57 -10.99
C ALA A 38 7.05 0.28 -10.75
N ALA A 39 7.42 1.13 -11.72
CA ALA A 39 8.57 2.03 -11.57
C ALA A 39 8.29 3.11 -10.52
N VAL A 40 7.05 3.61 -10.45
CA VAL A 40 6.63 4.57 -9.41
C VAL A 40 6.69 3.93 -8.03
N GLN A 41 6.17 2.72 -7.88
CA GLN A 41 6.24 1.98 -6.62
C GLN A 41 7.69 1.78 -6.17
N GLN A 42 8.57 1.34 -7.06
CA GLN A 42 9.99 1.15 -6.75
C GLN A 42 10.67 2.46 -6.32
N ALA A 43 10.43 3.56 -7.05
CA ALA A 43 10.99 4.85 -6.71
C ALA A 43 10.52 5.36 -5.33
N LEU A 44 9.26 5.10 -4.95
CA LEU A 44 8.76 5.41 -3.62
C LEU A 44 9.45 4.58 -2.53
N GLU A 45 9.63 3.28 -2.75
CA GLU A 45 10.32 2.41 -1.80
C GLU A 45 11.79 2.82 -1.62
N ASP A 46 12.47 3.18 -2.70
CA ASP A 46 13.87 3.60 -2.64
C ASP A 46 14.00 4.95 -1.93
N ALA A 47 13.12 5.92 -2.20
CA ALA A 47 13.10 7.20 -1.49
C ALA A 47 12.82 7.05 0.02
N ILE A 48 11.95 6.11 0.42
CA ILE A 48 11.69 5.81 1.83
C ILE A 48 12.92 5.18 2.50
N LYS A 49 13.64 4.30 1.78
CA LYS A 49 14.88 3.70 2.27
C LYS A 49 16.00 4.73 2.42
N GLU A 50 16.16 5.62 1.45
CA GLU A 50 17.16 6.69 1.49
C GLU A 50 16.95 7.65 2.66
N GLN A 51 15.71 7.78 3.15
CA GLN A 51 15.35 8.64 4.29
C GLN A 51 15.26 7.89 5.63
N ASP A 52 15.64 6.60 5.66
CA ASP A 52 15.49 5.71 6.83
C ASP A 52 14.06 5.67 7.41
N ALA A 53 13.04 5.98 6.59
CA ALA A 53 11.66 6.16 7.02
C ALA A 53 10.82 4.86 6.97
N ASN A 54 11.45 3.70 6.71
CA ASN A 54 10.79 2.39 6.55
C ASN A 54 9.96 1.96 7.78
N ALA A 55 10.31 2.46 8.97
CA ALA A 55 9.57 2.17 10.20
C ALA A 55 8.25 2.94 10.28
N GLU A 56 8.14 4.09 9.60
CA GLU A 56 7.00 5.00 9.68
C GLU A 56 6.14 5.00 8.41
N VAL A 57 6.73 4.73 7.24
CA VAL A 57 6.06 4.82 5.94
C VAL A 57 6.12 3.48 5.24
N ALA A 58 4.97 2.99 4.80
CA ALA A 58 4.88 1.75 4.00
C ALA A 58 4.27 2.02 2.63
N VAL A 59 4.86 1.45 1.59
CA VAL A 59 4.25 1.37 0.25
C VAL A 59 3.42 0.10 0.17
N VAL A 60 2.16 0.22 -0.24
CA VAL A 60 1.18 -0.87 -0.25
C VAL A 60 0.56 -0.97 -1.63
N SER A 61 0.78 -2.10 -2.29
CA SER A 61 0.08 -2.41 -3.55
C SER A 61 -1.40 -2.67 -3.28
N THR A 62 -2.27 -1.99 -4.02
CA THR A 62 -3.73 -2.14 -3.92
C THR A 62 -4.35 -2.50 -5.26
N GLY A 63 -5.64 -2.83 -5.25
CA GLY A 63 -6.44 -2.98 -6.45
C GLY A 63 -6.71 -1.65 -7.18
N CYS A 64 -7.60 -1.71 -8.17
CA CYS A 64 -8.06 -0.54 -8.92
C CYS A 64 -8.71 0.50 -7.99
N MET A 65 -8.34 1.78 -8.17
CA MET A 65 -8.91 2.90 -7.42
C MET A 65 -9.97 3.70 -8.20
N GLY A 66 -10.19 3.37 -9.48
CA GLY A 66 -11.21 3.99 -10.33
C GLY A 66 -10.69 4.89 -11.46
N PRO A 67 -9.85 5.92 -11.22
CA PRO A 67 -9.47 6.90 -12.24
C PRO A 67 -8.34 6.38 -13.14
N CYS A 68 -8.57 5.29 -13.86
CA CYS A 68 -7.57 4.63 -14.72
C CYS A 68 -6.98 5.55 -15.81
N SER A 69 -7.75 6.53 -16.29
CA SER A 69 -7.29 7.52 -17.28
C SER A 69 -6.24 8.49 -16.75
N ARG A 70 -6.06 8.55 -15.43
CA ARG A 70 -5.04 9.36 -14.73
C ARG A 70 -4.01 8.49 -14.01
N GLY A 71 -4.00 7.18 -14.26
CA GLY A 71 -2.99 6.28 -13.70
C GLY A 71 -1.60 6.60 -14.26
N PRO A 72 -0.52 6.24 -13.53
CA PRO A 72 -0.49 5.48 -12.27
C PRO A 72 -0.95 6.31 -11.06
N VAL A 73 -1.73 5.68 -10.17
CA VAL A 73 -2.32 6.28 -8.95
C VAL A 73 -1.78 5.57 -7.72
#